data_AF-J2ZKR2-F1
#
_entry.id   AF-J2ZKR2-F1
#
_cell.length_a   1.000
_cell.length_b   1.000
_cell.length_c   1.000
_cell.angle_alpha   90.00
_cell.angle_beta   90.00
_cell.angle_gamma   90.00
#
_symmetry.space_group_name_H-M   'P 1'
#
loop_
_entity.id
_entity.type
_entity.pdbx_description
1 polymer ?
#
loop_
_entity_poly.entity_id
_entity_poly.type
_entity_poly.pdbx_seq_one_letter_code
_entity_poly.pdbx_strand_id
1 'polypeptide(L)'
;MPPNRGTDFSTDQRQIRPREEESELSKWLQDAFDATAEVLVFSIPVLAVVFLTSDVELTFVTLAVIGAFSLGVTVQRHRPLGPAWPPMSPRLVLGRLLFYNIVLVAGLGLGGLAFTDPVVGFSWVEQPILGPSLLASLVALVAVAGFPSLVAAVGRRRRR
;
A
#
# COMPACT_ATOMS: atom_id res chain seq x y z
N MET A 1 -27.90 18.67 47.76
CA MET A 1 -26.80 17.75 47.39
C MET A 1 -26.77 17.65 45.88
N PRO A 2 -25.71 18.12 45.18
CA PRO A 2 -25.62 17.96 43.74
C PRO A 2 -25.24 16.50 43.39
N PRO A 3 -25.57 16.01 42.18
CA PRO A 3 -25.44 14.61 41.83
C PRO A 3 -23.96 14.22 41.68
N ASN A 4 -23.61 13.09 42.29
CA ASN A 4 -22.30 12.43 42.18
C ASN A 4 -22.09 12.00 40.71
N ARG A 5 -21.31 12.76 39.93
CA ARG A 5 -20.88 12.33 38.59
C ARG A 5 -20.05 11.06 38.77
N GLY A 6 -20.57 9.94 38.28
CA GLY A 6 -19.89 8.65 38.27
C GLY A 6 -18.72 8.62 37.29
N THR A 7 -17.71 9.47 37.50
CA THR A 7 -16.38 9.24 36.96
C THR A 7 -15.76 8.15 37.83
N ASP A 8 -15.81 6.92 37.35
CA ASP A 8 -15.10 5.82 37.96
C ASP A 8 -13.62 6.22 38.08
N PHE A 9 -13.12 6.27 39.31
CA PHE A 9 -11.72 6.61 39.63
C PHE A 9 -10.73 5.78 38.81
N SER A 10 -11.12 4.56 38.40
CA SER A 10 -10.33 3.70 37.54
C SER A 10 -10.12 4.30 36.13
N THR A 11 -11.07 5.08 35.63
CA THR A 11 -11.03 5.73 34.32
C THR A 11 -10.13 6.96 34.35
N ASP A 12 -10.19 7.75 35.43
CA ASP A 12 -9.31 8.91 35.61
C ASP A 12 -7.85 8.49 35.83
N GLN A 13 -7.60 7.38 36.53
CA GLN A 13 -6.25 6.82 36.69
C GLN A 13 -5.65 6.32 35.36
N ARG A 14 -6.47 5.83 34.41
CA ARG A 14 -5.98 5.43 33.08
C ARG A 14 -5.55 6.61 32.22
N GLN A 15 -6.12 7.80 32.42
CA GLN A 15 -5.71 9.01 31.70
C GLN A 15 -4.39 9.59 32.23
N ILE A 16 -4.09 9.37 33.51
CA ILE A 16 -2.91 9.92 34.19
C ILE A 16 -1.71 8.96 34.10
N ARG A 17 -1.94 7.67 33.80
CA ARG A 17 -0.84 6.72 33.61
C ARG A 17 0.02 7.18 32.43
N PRO A 18 1.35 7.32 32.61
CA PRO A 18 2.26 7.50 31.48
C PRO A 18 1.96 6.38 30.50
N ARG A 19 1.59 6.74 29.27
CA ARG A 19 1.28 5.77 28.21
C ARG A 19 2.50 4.86 28.12
N GLU A 20 2.31 3.55 28.35
CA GLU A 20 3.39 2.57 28.17
C GLU A 20 4.06 2.87 26.83
N GLU A 21 5.39 3.00 26.84
CA GLU A 21 6.17 3.34 25.65
C GLU A 21 5.71 2.44 24.51
N GLU A 22 5.25 3.08 23.43
CA GLU A 22 4.62 2.37 22.34
C GLU A 22 5.63 1.39 21.72
N SER A 23 5.33 0.10 21.89
CA SER A 23 6.13 -1.01 21.35
C SER A 23 6.43 -0.79 19.87
N GLU A 24 7.65 -1.14 19.45
CA GLU A 24 8.04 -1.10 18.03
C GLU A 24 7.10 -1.94 17.15
N LEU A 25 6.54 -3.02 17.69
CA LEU A 25 5.51 -3.82 17.01
C LEU A 25 4.20 -3.04 16.86
N SER A 26 3.80 -2.24 17.84
CA SER A 26 2.60 -1.39 17.75
C SER A 26 2.74 -0.37 16.63
N LYS A 27 3.88 0.33 16.57
CA LYS A 27 4.16 1.29 15.50
C LYS A 27 4.18 0.62 14.12
N TRP A 28 4.82 -0.54 14.02
CA TRP A 28 4.85 -1.29 12.76
C TRP A 28 3.46 -1.74 12.31
N LEU A 29 2.63 -2.23 13.23
CA LEU A 29 1.24 -2.59 12.92
C LEU A 29 0.42 -1.37 12.50
N GLN A 30 0.60 -0.23 13.18
CA GLN A 30 -0.07 1.01 12.81
C GLN A 30 0.34 1.47 11.41
N ASP A 31 1.63 1.45 11.10
CA ASP A 31 2.14 1.73 9.74
C ASP A 31 1.53 0.77 8.71
N ALA A 32 1.38 -0.51 9.06
CA ALA A 32 0.79 -1.53 8.20
C ALA A 32 -0.71 -1.28 7.94
N PHE A 33 -1.47 -0.94 8.98
CA PHE A 33 -2.88 -0.59 8.84
C PHE A 33 -3.06 0.67 8.00
N ASP A 34 -2.30 1.72 8.29
CA ASP A 34 -2.39 3.00 7.57
C ASP A 34 -1.93 2.86 6.11
N ALA A 35 -0.91 2.04 5.84
CA ALA A 35 -0.47 1.73 4.49
C ALA A 35 -1.54 0.95 3.72
N THR A 36 -2.14 -0.07 4.35
CA THR A 36 -3.19 -0.88 3.73
C THR A 36 -4.42 -0.04 3.43
N ALA A 37 -4.86 0.80 4.37
CA ALA A 37 -5.98 1.72 4.16
C ALA A 37 -5.69 2.70 3.02
N GLU A 38 -4.50 3.29 2.99
CA GLU A 38 -4.07 4.18 1.91
C GLU A 38 -4.14 3.49 0.54
N VAL A 39 -3.53 2.31 0.43
CA VAL A 39 -3.47 1.54 -0.82
C VAL A 39 -4.87 1.18 -1.27
N LEU A 40 -5.72 0.65 -0.40
CA LEU A 40 -7.08 0.25 -0.74
C LEU A 40 -7.92 1.45 -1.21
N VAL A 41 -7.92 2.55 -0.46
CA VAL A 41 -8.71 3.74 -0.78
C VAL A 41 -8.28 4.35 -2.11
N PHE A 42 -6.97 4.49 -2.34
CA PHE A 42 -6.49 5.07 -3.60
C PHE A 42 -6.59 4.10 -4.79
N SER A 43 -6.73 2.80 -4.54
CA SER A 43 -6.90 1.80 -5.60
C SER A 43 -8.34 1.54 -6.01
N ILE A 44 -9.33 2.16 -5.34
CA ILE A 44 -10.77 1.97 -5.62
C ILE A 44 -11.10 2.05 -7.13
N PRO A 45 -10.59 3.02 -7.92
CA PRO A 45 -10.93 3.08 -9.34
C PRO A 45 -10.55 1.81 -10.12
N VAL A 46 -9.32 1.31 -9.96
CA VAL A 46 -8.90 0.04 -10.59
C VAL A 46 -9.65 -1.15 -10.00
N LEU A 47 -9.87 -1.18 -8.68
CA LEU A 47 -10.65 -2.26 -8.06
C LEU A 47 -12.08 -2.34 -8.59
N ALA A 48 -12.71 -1.19 -8.85
CA ALA A 48 -14.03 -1.15 -9.47
C ALA A 48 -14.00 -1.74 -10.88
N VAL A 49 -12.97 -1.43 -11.68
CA VAL A 49 -12.80 -2.02 -13.02
C VAL A 49 -12.59 -3.53 -12.93
N VAL A 50 -11.69 -4.00 -12.07
CA VAL A 50 -11.43 -5.44 -11.86
C VAL A 50 -12.69 -6.17 -11.38
N PHE A 51 -13.46 -5.55 -10.48
CA PHE A 51 -14.72 -6.13 -10.02
C PHE A 51 -15.74 -6.26 -11.16
N LEU A 52 -15.82 -5.27 -12.04
CA LEU A 52 -16.74 -5.28 -13.18
C LEU A 52 -16.38 -6.32 -14.24
N THR A 53 -15.11 -6.74 -14.37
CA THR A 53 -14.75 -7.80 -15.31
C THR A 53 -15.21 -9.19 -14.88
N SER A 54 -15.51 -9.38 -13.58
CA SER A 54 -15.83 -10.70 -12.99
C SER A 54 -14.78 -11.78 -13.28
N ASP A 55 -13.52 -11.36 -13.52
CA ASP A 55 -12.41 -12.24 -13.83
C ASP A 55 -11.69 -12.65 -12.54
N VAL A 56 -11.71 -13.96 -12.27
CA VAL A 56 -11.12 -14.55 -11.07
C VAL A 56 -9.60 -14.44 -11.08
N GLU A 57 -8.94 -14.67 -12.21
CA GLU A 57 -7.49 -14.61 -12.33
C GLU A 57 -7.02 -13.18 -12.11
N LEU A 58 -7.68 -12.22 -12.78
CA LEU A 58 -7.38 -10.80 -12.61
C LEU A 58 -7.57 -10.35 -11.15
N THR A 59 -8.60 -10.88 -10.47
CA THR A 59 -8.85 -10.59 -9.05
C THR A 59 -7.72 -11.09 -8.17
N PHE A 60 -7.25 -12.32 -8.35
CA PHE A 60 -6.13 -12.86 -7.57
C PHE A 60 -4.83 -12.10 -7.79
N VAL A 61 -4.50 -11.77 -9.05
CA VAL A 61 -3.33 -10.95 -9.38
C VAL A 61 -3.44 -9.59 -8.69
N THR A 62 -4.61 -8.95 -8.75
CA THR A 62 -4.85 -7.65 -8.13
C THR A 62 -4.68 -7.71 -6.61
N LEU A 63 -5.17 -8.77 -5.95
CA LEU A 63 -4.97 -8.96 -4.51
C LEU A 63 -3.50 -9.13 -4.14
N ALA A 64 -2.73 -9.89 -4.94
CA ALA A 64 -1.30 -10.04 -4.74
C ALA A 64 -0.58 -8.68 -4.82
N VAL A 65 -0.95 -7.86 -5.80
CA VAL A 65 -0.39 -6.51 -5.98
C VAL A 65 -0.75 -5.59 -4.81
N ILE A 66 -2.01 -5.60 -4.33
CA ILE A 66 -2.42 -4.82 -3.15
C ILE A 66 -1.61 -5.24 -1.92
N GLY A 67 -1.41 -6.55 -1.72
CA GLY A 67 -0.59 -7.08 -0.63
C GLY A 67 0.85 -6.58 -0.72
N ALA A 68 1.45 -6.67 -1.90
CA ALA A 68 2.80 -6.19 -2.16
C ALA A 68 2.93 -4.67 -1.95
N PHE A 69 1.96 -3.87 -2.40
CA PHE A 69 1.91 -2.44 -2.12
C PHE A 69 1.83 -2.14 -0.64
N SER A 70 0.88 -2.75 0.07
CA SER A 70 0.66 -2.52 1.49
C SER A 70 1.93 -2.83 2.27
N LEU A 71 2.55 -3.99 2.02
CA LEU A 71 3.82 -4.38 2.64
C LEU A 71 4.96 -3.44 2.25
N GLY A 72 5.11 -3.12 0.97
CA GLY A 72 6.16 -2.24 0.48
C GLY A 72 6.08 -0.85 1.11
N VAL A 73 4.89 -0.26 1.17
CA VAL A 73 4.67 1.06 1.78
C VAL A 73 4.93 1.01 3.28
N THR A 74 4.49 -0.06 3.97
CA THR A 74 4.77 -0.29 5.38
C THR A 74 6.28 -0.31 5.64
N VAL A 75 7.01 -1.12 4.88
CA VAL A 75 8.47 -1.23 4.99
C VAL A 75 9.13 0.11 4.69
N GLN A 76 8.68 0.83 3.66
CA GLN A 76 9.26 2.12 3.30
C GLN A 76 8.98 3.23 4.33
N ARG A 77 7.88 3.15 5.07
CA ARG A 77 7.59 4.07 6.18
C ARG A 77 8.42 3.75 7.41
N HIS A 78 8.52 2.46 7.75
CA HIS A 78 9.22 2.01 8.95
C HIS A 78 10.76 2.04 8.79
N ARG A 79 11.27 1.65 7.62
CA ARG A 79 12.70 1.64 7.26
C ARG A 79 12.90 2.11 5.81
N PRO A 80 12.94 3.43 5.58
CA PRO A 80 13.01 3.98 4.23
C PRO A 80 14.29 3.58 3.50
N LEU A 81 14.13 2.96 2.32
CA LEU A 81 15.19 2.78 1.35
C LEU A 81 15.35 4.10 0.58
N GLY A 82 16.10 5.05 1.14
CA GLY A 82 16.33 6.38 0.56
C GLY A 82 15.45 7.48 1.18
N PRO A 83 14.87 8.41 0.39
CA PRO A 83 14.01 9.46 0.95
C PRO A 83 12.81 8.88 1.70
N ALA A 84 12.44 9.52 2.80
CA ALA A 84 11.27 9.14 3.58
C ALA A 84 9.99 9.15 2.73
N TRP A 85 9.06 8.25 3.06
CA TRP A 85 7.74 8.24 2.43
C TRP A 85 7.10 9.64 2.54
N PRO A 86 6.61 10.25 1.44
CA PRO A 86 6.13 11.62 1.50
C PRO A 86 4.98 11.82 2.50
N PRO A 87 4.80 13.00 3.11
CA PRO A 87 3.62 13.27 3.93
C PRO A 87 2.37 13.47 3.07
N MET A 88 1.18 13.25 3.65
CA MET A 88 -0.09 13.56 2.96
C MET A 88 -0.33 15.07 2.92
N SER A 89 -0.18 15.66 1.73
CA SER A 89 -0.64 17.02 1.41
C SER A 89 -1.68 16.95 0.29
N PRO A 90 -2.61 17.92 0.15
CA PRO A 90 -3.67 17.84 -0.86
C PRO A 90 -3.19 17.56 -2.29
N ARG A 91 -2.03 18.12 -2.68
CA ARG A 91 -1.41 17.86 -3.99
C ARG A 91 -0.85 16.44 -4.10
N LEU A 92 -0.26 15.92 -3.02
CA LEU A 92 0.28 14.56 -2.98
C LEU A 92 -0.80 13.50 -2.88
N VAL A 93 -1.98 13.83 -2.33
CA VAL A 93 -3.16 12.94 -2.37
C VAL A 93 -3.54 12.63 -3.81
N LEU A 94 -3.68 13.65 -4.66
CA LEU A 94 -3.95 13.44 -6.09
C LEU A 94 -2.80 12.70 -6.79
N GLY A 95 -1.55 13.05 -6.46
CA GLY A 95 -0.37 12.35 -6.98
C GLY A 95 -0.33 10.87 -6.62
N ARG A 96 -0.74 10.51 -5.40
CA ARG A 96 -0.83 9.13 -4.91
C ARG A 96 -1.96 8.36 -5.58
N LEU A 97 -3.13 8.98 -5.68
CA LEU A 97 -4.24 8.41 -6.44
C LEU A 97 -3.78 8.01 -7.84
N LEU A 98 -3.15 8.93 -8.59
CA LEU A 98 -2.65 8.62 -9.92
C LEU A 98 -1.54 7.55 -9.88
N PHE A 99 -0.60 7.67 -8.95
CA PHE A 99 0.52 6.72 -8.82
C PHE A 99 0.04 5.28 -8.59
N TYR A 100 -0.82 5.03 -7.60
CA TYR A 100 -1.29 3.67 -7.31
C TYR A 100 -2.04 3.07 -8.49
N ASN A 101 -2.94 3.84 -9.13
CA ASN A 101 -3.72 3.34 -10.27
C ASN A 101 -2.84 3.10 -11.50
N ILE A 102 -1.86 3.97 -11.80
CA ILE A 102 -0.94 3.77 -12.93
C ILE A 102 -0.12 2.50 -12.73
N VAL A 103 0.44 2.32 -11.54
CA VAL A 103 1.31 1.16 -11.27
C VAL A 103 0.48 -0.13 -11.23
N LEU A 104 -0.74 -0.10 -10.69
CA LEU A 104 -1.67 -1.24 -10.78
C LEU A 104 -1.95 -1.61 -12.24
N VAL A 105 -2.37 -0.66 -13.06
CA VAL A 105 -2.67 -0.92 -14.49
C VAL A 105 -1.44 -1.42 -15.23
N ALA A 106 -0.27 -0.82 -14.99
CA ALA A 106 0.99 -1.25 -15.59
C ALA A 106 1.38 -2.67 -15.16
N GLY A 107 1.26 -2.99 -13.86
CA GLY A 107 1.56 -4.32 -13.33
C GLY A 107 0.64 -5.38 -13.91
N LEU A 108 -0.68 -5.12 -13.93
CA LEU A 108 -1.67 -6.03 -14.50
C LEU A 108 -1.45 -6.23 -16.01
N GLY A 109 -1.20 -5.16 -16.76
CA GLY A 109 -0.93 -5.21 -18.19
C GLY A 109 0.36 -5.97 -18.52
N LEU A 110 1.45 -5.71 -17.80
CA LEU A 110 2.72 -6.42 -17.97
C LEU A 110 2.60 -7.90 -17.59
N GLY A 111 1.85 -8.22 -16.54
CA GLY A 111 1.52 -9.60 -16.16
C GLY A 111 0.79 -10.35 -17.29
N GLY A 112 -0.20 -9.74 -17.92
CA GLY A 112 -0.91 -10.36 -19.05
C GLY A 112 -0.03 -10.54 -20.30
N LEU A 113 0.87 -9.59 -20.58
CA LEU A 113 1.73 -9.63 -21.77
C LEU A 113 2.94 -10.55 -21.63
N ALA A 114 3.53 -10.67 -20.43
CA ALA A 114 4.79 -11.39 -20.22
C ALA A 114 4.61 -12.92 -20.15
N PHE A 115 3.38 -13.40 -19.91
CA PHE A 115 3.10 -14.81 -19.66
C PHE A 115 2.15 -15.41 -20.72
N THR A 116 2.25 -14.94 -21.97
CA THR A 116 1.50 -15.52 -23.10
C THR A 116 2.03 -16.88 -23.54
N ASP A 117 3.34 -17.11 -23.36
CA ASP A 117 4.02 -18.34 -23.80
C ASP A 117 4.72 -19.05 -22.62
N PRO A 118 4.73 -20.40 -22.59
CA PRO A 118 5.42 -21.14 -21.55
C PRO A 118 6.95 -21.00 -21.66
N VAL A 119 7.62 -20.85 -20.51
CA VAL A 119 9.09 -20.85 -20.41
C VAL A 119 9.55 -22.27 -20.06
N VAL A 120 10.59 -22.76 -20.74
CA VAL A 120 11.06 -24.15 -20.63
C VAL A 120 11.35 -24.53 -19.17
N GLY A 121 10.63 -25.53 -18.65
CA GLY A 121 10.78 -26.07 -17.29
C GLY A 121 9.82 -25.53 -16.23
N PHE A 122 9.01 -24.50 -16.55
CA PHE A 122 7.96 -23.98 -15.67
C PHE A 122 6.73 -23.60 -16.50
N SER A 123 5.67 -24.41 -16.40
CA SER A 123 4.44 -24.18 -17.16
C SER A 123 3.54 -23.19 -16.43
N TRP A 124 3.60 -21.91 -16.80
CA TRP A 124 2.60 -20.92 -16.35
C TRP A 124 1.19 -21.25 -16.87
N VAL A 125 1.06 -22.12 -17.87
CA VAL A 125 -0.22 -22.65 -18.34
C VAL A 125 -0.89 -23.53 -17.27
N GLU A 126 -0.10 -24.23 -16.45
CA GLU A 126 -0.63 -25.06 -15.34
C GLU A 126 -0.97 -24.21 -14.11
N GLN A 127 -0.38 -23.01 -13.97
CA GLN A 127 -0.61 -22.08 -12.86
C GLN A 127 -0.68 -20.63 -13.37
N PRO A 128 -1.77 -20.28 -14.10
CA PRO A 128 -1.87 -19.03 -14.87
C PRO A 128 -1.83 -17.76 -14.01
N ILE A 129 -2.03 -17.91 -12.70
CA ILE A 129 -2.10 -16.78 -11.76
C ILE A 129 -0.72 -16.42 -11.19
N LEU A 130 0.18 -17.40 -11.00
CA LEU A 130 1.40 -17.17 -10.20
C LEU A 130 2.39 -16.23 -10.90
N GLY A 131 2.67 -16.46 -12.18
CA GLY A 131 3.62 -15.66 -12.95
C GLY A 131 3.21 -14.19 -13.02
N PRO A 132 1.98 -13.90 -13.51
CA PRO A 132 1.44 -12.56 -13.52
C PRO A 132 1.40 -11.90 -12.14
N SER A 133 1.02 -12.64 -11.09
CA SER A 133 1.00 -12.13 -9.71
C SER A 133 2.38 -11.72 -9.22
N LEU A 134 3.41 -12.53 -9.47
CA LEU A 134 4.78 -12.25 -9.06
C LEU A 134 5.34 -11.04 -9.80
N LEU A 135 5.16 -10.97 -11.11
CA LEU A 135 5.62 -9.84 -11.91
C LEU A 135 4.93 -8.54 -11.51
N ALA A 136 3.60 -8.56 -11.38
CA ALA A 136 2.84 -7.38 -11.00
C ALA A 136 3.20 -6.91 -9.58
N SER A 137 3.40 -7.84 -8.64
CA SER A 137 3.88 -7.54 -7.28
C SER A 137 5.28 -6.93 -7.29
N LEU A 138 6.20 -7.44 -8.12
CA LEU A 138 7.54 -6.89 -8.27
C LEU A 138 7.50 -5.46 -8.80
N VAL A 139 6.67 -5.20 -9.82
CA VAL A 139 6.46 -3.85 -10.37
C VAL A 139 5.97 -2.89 -9.27
N ALA A 140 5.01 -3.31 -8.43
CA ALA A 140 4.54 -2.52 -7.32
C ALA A 140 5.64 -2.21 -6.30
N LEU A 141 6.43 -3.21 -5.89
CA LEU A 141 7.54 -3.02 -4.94
C LEU A 141 8.61 -2.06 -5.46
N VAL A 142 9.00 -2.21 -6.73
CA VAL A 142 9.97 -1.32 -7.39
C VAL A 142 9.42 0.11 -7.45
N ALA A 143 8.15 0.27 -7.80
CA ALA A 143 7.51 1.58 -7.85
C ALA A 143 7.46 2.24 -6.47
N VAL A 144 7.13 1.49 -5.42
CA VAL A 144 7.12 1.99 -4.03
C VAL A 144 8.52 2.46 -3.62
N ALA A 145 9.56 1.70 -3.92
CA ALA A 145 10.94 2.10 -3.62
C ALA A 145 11.34 3.39 -4.39
N GLY A 146 10.87 3.56 -5.63
CA GLY A 146 11.17 4.72 -6.47
C GLY A 146 10.36 5.98 -6.17
N PHE A 147 9.15 5.85 -5.62
CA PHE A 147 8.21 6.96 -5.47
C PHE A 147 8.72 8.13 -4.62
N PRO A 148 9.34 7.92 -3.43
CA PRO A 148 9.88 9.01 -2.63
C PRO A 148 10.93 9.84 -3.38
N SER A 149 11.80 9.16 -4.15
CA SER A 149 12.83 9.80 -4.97
C SER A 149 12.24 10.64 -6.10
N LEU A 150 11.17 10.15 -6.73
CA LEU A 150 10.43 10.88 -7.76
C LEU A 150 9.79 12.16 -7.19
N VAL A 151 9.13 12.06 -6.03
CA VAL A 151 8.51 13.21 -5.36
C VAL A 151 9.58 14.24 -4.95
N ALA A 152 10.70 13.79 -4.39
CA ALA A 152 11.82 14.66 -4.03
C ALA A 152 12.43 15.38 -5.24
N ALA A 153 12.54 14.70 -6.39
CA ALA A 153 13.02 15.31 -7.63
C ALA A 153 12.06 16.38 -8.17
N VAL A 154 10.76 16.12 -8.17
CA VAL A 154 9.73 17.08 -8.60
C VAL A 154 9.68 18.29 -7.65
N GLY A 155 9.79 18.07 -6.34
CA GLY A 155 9.83 19.13 -5.35
C GLY A 155 11.03 20.08 -5.52
N ARG A 156 12.21 19.54 -5.88
CA ARG A 156 13.41 20.34 -6.18
C ARG A 156 13.25 21.22 -7.41
N ARG A 157 12.61 20.72 -8.48
CA ARG A 157 12.39 21.49 -9.71
C ARG A 157 11.46 22.70 -9.52
N ARG A 158 10.49 22.63 -8.60
CA ARG A 158 9.57 23.75 -8.31
C ARG A 158 10.19 24.88 -7.49
N ARG A 159 11.37 24.67 -6.89
CA ARG A 159 12.07 25.69 -6.08
C ARG A 159 13.17 26.44 -6.85
N ARG A 160 13.41 26.07 -8.11
CA ARG A 160 14.26 26.81 -9.05
C ARG A 160 13.37 27.60 -10.00
#